data_AF-A0A353Y2M0-F1
#
_entry.id   AF-A0A353Y2M0-F1
#
_cell.length_a   1.000
_cell.length_b   1.000
_cell.length_c   1.000
_cell.angle_alpha   90.00
_cell.angle_beta   90.00
_cell.angle_gamma   90.00
#
_symmetry.space_group_name_H-M   'P 1'
#
loop_
_entity.id
_entity.type
_entity.pdbx_description
1 polymer ?
#
loop_
_entity_poly.entity_id
_entity_poly.type
_entity_poly.pdbx_seq_one_letter_code
_entity_poly.pdbx_strand_id
1 'polypeptide(L)'
;MDMALTGRMMDATEAERAGLVSRVVPLDKLMDEALAAALMICDYSQVAVMAAKESVNRAFEGSLSDGVMFERRLFHALFATADQKEGMAAFVEKRKPDFRHR
;
A
#
# COMPACT_ATOMS: atom_id res chain seq x y z
N MET A 1 -6.80 -22.68 9.68
CA MET A 1 -7.81 -23.56 10.31
C MET A 1 -7.57 -23.76 11.79
N ASP A 2 -6.34 -24.01 12.26
CA ASP A 2 -6.03 -24.23 13.69
C ASP A 2 -6.65 -23.19 14.64
N MET A 3 -6.26 -21.91 14.55
CA MET A 3 -6.81 -20.86 15.43
C MET A 3 -8.33 -20.75 15.39
N ALA A 4 -8.95 -20.94 14.23
CA ALA A 4 -10.41 -20.84 14.06
C ALA A 4 -11.17 -21.99 14.74
N LEU A 5 -10.53 -23.14 14.94
CA LEU A 5 -11.14 -24.33 15.54
C LEU A 5 -10.75 -24.52 17.00
N THR A 6 -9.58 -24.06 17.42
CA THR A 6 -9.05 -24.25 18.79
C THR A 6 -9.19 -23.03 19.67
N GLY A 7 -9.35 -21.83 19.09
CA GLY A 7 -9.42 -20.57 19.84
C GLY A 7 -8.11 -20.19 20.53
N ARG A 8 -6.98 -20.82 20.18
CA ARG A 8 -5.69 -20.48 20.78
C ARG A 8 -5.30 -19.03 20.46
N MET A 9 -4.57 -18.42 21.39
CA MET A 9 -3.98 -17.10 21.17
C MET A 9 -2.73 -17.21 20.29
N MET A 10 -2.45 -16.14 19.54
CA MET A 10 -1.27 -15.94 18.73
C MET A 10 -0.58 -14.66 19.23
N ASP A 11 0.72 -14.73 19.48
CA ASP A 11 1.50 -13.55 19.85
C ASP A 11 1.91 -12.72 18.63
N ALA A 12 2.43 -11.51 18.88
CA ALA A 12 2.79 -10.58 17.80
C ALA A 12 3.91 -11.13 16.89
N THR A 13 4.85 -11.90 17.44
CA THR A 13 6.00 -12.43 16.67
C THR A 13 5.54 -13.56 15.75
N GLU A 14 4.66 -14.43 16.24
CA GLU A 14 4.02 -15.46 15.43
C GLU A 14 3.15 -14.82 14.33
N ALA A 15 2.37 -13.78 14.65
CA ALA A 15 1.52 -13.08 13.69
C ALA A 15 2.31 -12.46 12.53
N GLU A 16 3.48 -11.88 12.78
CA GLU A 16 4.34 -11.31 11.75
C GLU A 16 4.90 -12.39 10.83
N ARG A 17 5.45 -13.47 11.40
CA ARG A 17 5.97 -14.61 10.62
C ARG A 17 4.89 -15.32 9.81
N ALA A 18 3.65 -15.31 10.29
CA ALA A 18 2.49 -15.88 9.59
C ALA A 18 1.95 -14.95 8.49
N GLY A 19 2.46 -13.72 8.36
CA GLY A 19 2.01 -12.74 7.37
C GLY A 19 0.70 -12.03 7.73
N LEU A 20 0.25 -12.12 9.00
CA LEU A 20 -0.98 -11.47 9.46
C LEU A 20 -0.78 -9.96 9.69
N VAL A 21 0.41 -9.56 10.15
CA VAL A 21 0.78 -8.16 10.39
C VAL A 21 2.05 -7.83 9.62
N SER A 22 2.19 -6.58 9.18
CA SER A 22 3.33 -6.18 8.36
C SER A 22 4.63 -5.99 9.14
N ARG A 23 4.56 -5.57 10.41
CA ARG A 23 5.71 -5.25 11.27
C ARG A 23 5.34 -5.40 12.75
N VAL A 24 6.33 -5.72 13.58
CA VAL A 24 6.24 -5.69 15.05
C VAL A 24 7.24 -4.68 15.58
N VAL A 25 6.80 -3.81 16.49
CA VAL A 25 7.61 -2.75 17.08
C VAL A 25 7.44 -2.73 18.60
N PRO A 26 8.39 -2.15 19.35
CA PRO A 26 8.21 -1.92 20.78
C PRO A 26 6.92 -1.14 21.08
N LEU A 27 6.22 -1.52 22.16
CA LEU A 27 4.91 -0.97 22.49
C LEU A 27 4.94 0.56 22.70
N ASP A 28 5.99 1.06 23.32
CA ASP A 28 6.24 2.49 23.56
C ASP A 28 6.44 3.29 22.27
N LYS A 29 6.79 2.62 21.16
CA LYS A 29 6.97 3.23 19.82
C LYS A 29 5.82 2.97 18.86
N LEU A 30 4.80 2.21 19.26
CA LEU A 30 3.72 1.77 18.38
C LEU A 30 3.07 2.94 17.62
N MET A 31 2.72 3.99 18.35
CA MET A 31 2.04 5.16 17.76
C MET A 31 2.96 5.96 16.85
N ASP A 32 4.23 6.13 17.24
CA ASP A 32 5.20 6.89 16.45
C ASP A 32 5.44 6.22 15.09
N GLU A 33 5.66 4.90 15.10
CA GLU A 33 5.90 4.12 13.87
C GLU A 33 4.65 4.06 12.98
N ALA A 34 3.46 3.89 13.58
CA ALA A 34 2.20 3.87 12.84
C ALA A 34 1.90 5.22 12.18
N LEU A 35 2.10 6.33 12.91
CA LEU A 35 1.90 7.68 12.39
C LEU A 35 2.94 8.04 11.34
N ALA A 36 4.20 7.65 11.52
CA ALA A 36 5.24 7.86 10.51
C ALA A 36 4.90 7.16 9.18
N ALA A 37 4.41 5.92 9.24
CA ALA A 37 3.95 5.20 8.05
C ALA A 37 2.72 5.87 7.41
N ALA A 38 1.75 6.32 8.22
CA ALA A 38 0.57 7.02 7.72
C ALA A 38 0.93 8.34 7.03
N LEU A 39 1.80 9.15 7.63
CA LEU A 39 2.29 10.41 7.06
C LEU A 39 3.04 10.19 5.75
N MET A 40 3.86 9.14 5.67
CA MET A 40 4.52 8.76 4.42
C MET A 40 3.51 8.40 3.32
N ILE A 41 2.43 7.70 3.66
CA ILE A 41 1.35 7.38 2.70
C ILE A 41 0.63 8.66 2.25
N CYS A 42 0.36 9.59 3.18
CA CYS A 42 -0.27 10.87 2.88
C CYS A 42 0.60 11.79 1.99
N ASP A 43 1.93 11.61 2.00
CA ASP A 43 2.86 12.35 1.15
C ASP A 43 2.84 11.91 -0.33
N TYR A 44 2.12 10.83 -0.67
CA TYR A 44 1.95 10.37 -2.05
C TYR A 44 0.67 10.93 -2.71
N SER A 45 0.59 10.78 -4.03
CA SER A 45 -0.67 11.03 -4.76
C SER A 45 -1.79 10.13 -4.24
N GLN A 46 -2.89 10.74 -3.79
CA GLN A 46 -4.08 10.02 -3.35
C GLN A 46 -4.60 9.06 -4.42
N VAL A 47 -4.66 9.50 -5.69
CA VAL A 47 -5.14 8.69 -6.80
C VAL A 47 -4.23 7.48 -7.03
N ALA A 48 -2.91 7.67 -6.95
CA ALA A 48 -1.95 6.57 -7.08
C ALA A 48 -2.04 5.57 -5.91
N VAL A 49 -2.19 6.06 -4.67
CA VAL A 49 -2.36 5.20 -3.46
C VAL A 49 -3.64 4.39 -3.55
N MET A 50 -4.74 5.01 -4.00
CA MET A 50 -6.02 4.31 -4.21
C MET A 50 -5.87 3.24 -5.29
N ALA A 51 -5.23 3.56 -6.41
CA ALA A 51 -5.01 2.60 -7.49
C ALA A 51 -4.15 1.41 -7.03
N ALA A 52 -3.05 1.66 -6.33
CA ALA A 52 -2.20 0.61 -5.79
C ALA A 52 -2.96 -0.33 -4.84
N LYS A 53 -3.76 0.24 -3.93
CA LYS A 53 -4.62 -0.55 -3.01
C LYS A 53 -5.61 -1.41 -3.78
N GLU A 54 -6.25 -0.86 -4.82
CA GLU A 54 -7.24 -1.59 -5.62
C GLU A 54 -6.59 -2.74 -6.41
N SER A 55 -5.41 -2.52 -6.99
CA SER A 55 -4.64 -3.58 -7.68
C SER A 55 -4.26 -4.72 -6.75
N VAL A 56 -3.80 -4.43 -5.53
CA VAL A 56 -3.47 -5.47 -4.53
C VAL A 56 -4.71 -6.25 -4.11
N ASN A 57 -5.83 -5.57 -3.85
CA ASN A 57 -7.08 -6.25 -3.49
C ASN A 57 -7.57 -7.18 -4.62
N ARG A 58 -7.40 -6.78 -5.88
CA ARG A 58 -7.82 -7.59 -7.04
C ARG A 58 -7.09 -8.93 -7.12
N ALA A 59 -5.88 -9.04 -6.56
CA ALA A 59 -5.10 -10.29 -6.55
C ALA A 59 -5.80 -11.45 -5.85
N PHE A 60 -6.77 -11.18 -4.96
CA PHE A 60 -7.53 -12.20 -4.23
C PHE A 60 -8.83 -12.60 -4.93
N GLU A 61 -9.19 -11.93 -6.03
CA GLU A 61 -10.54 -11.99 -6.62
C GLU A 61 -10.56 -12.62 -8.03
N GLY A 62 -9.45 -13.17 -8.50
CA GLY A 62 -9.34 -13.68 -9.87
C GLY A 62 -8.03 -14.43 -10.14
N SER A 63 -7.80 -14.77 -11.41
CA SER A 63 -6.53 -15.37 -11.82
C SER A 63 -5.41 -14.33 -11.86
N LEU A 64 -4.16 -14.79 -11.80
CA LEU A 64 -2.99 -13.92 -11.98
C LEU A 64 -3.07 -13.13 -13.31
N SER A 65 -3.52 -13.78 -14.39
CA SER A 65 -3.69 -13.13 -15.69
C SER A 65 -4.68 -11.97 -15.63
N ASP A 66 -5.82 -12.16 -14.93
CA ASP A 66 -6.83 -11.12 -14.77
C ASP A 66 -6.32 -9.96 -13.90
N GLY A 67 -5.60 -10.28 -12.82
CA GLY A 67 -4.97 -9.29 -11.95
C GLY A 67 -3.97 -8.41 -12.70
N VAL A 68 -3.06 -9.02 -13.47
CA VAL A 68 -2.07 -8.30 -14.28
C VAL A 68 -2.74 -7.45 -15.37
N MET A 69 -3.80 -7.98 -16.01
CA MET A 69 -4.58 -7.22 -16.99
C MET A 69 -5.26 -6.00 -16.37
N PHE A 70 -5.80 -6.15 -15.15
CA PHE A 70 -6.42 -5.08 -14.38
C PHE A 70 -5.42 -4.00 -13.98
N GLU A 71 -4.31 -4.40 -13.35
CA GLU A 71 -3.23 -3.51 -12.92
C GLU A 71 -2.69 -2.69 -14.10
N ARG A 72 -2.42 -3.34 -15.24
CA ARG A 72 -1.92 -2.64 -16.44
C ARG A 72 -2.88 -1.54 -16.92
N ARG A 73 -4.19 -1.80 -16.92
CA ARG A 73 -5.20 -0.81 -17.32
C ARG A 73 -5.25 0.36 -16.33
N LEU A 74 -5.22 0.07 -15.04
CA LEU A 74 -5.24 1.08 -13.99
C LEU A 74 -3.97 1.94 -14.03
N PHE A 75 -2.81 1.32 -14.24
CA PHE A 75 -1.54 2.01 -14.44
C PHE A 75 -1.57 2.93 -15.66
N HIS A 76 -2.10 2.48 -16.80
CA HIS A 76 -2.27 3.35 -17.97
C HIS A 76 -3.18 4.56 -17.69
N ALA A 77 -4.25 4.37 -16.92
CA ALA A 77 -5.15 5.45 -16.54
C ALA A 77 -4.46 6.53 -15.70
N LEU A 78 -3.48 6.15 -14.86
CA LEU A 78 -2.72 7.11 -14.04
C LEU A 78 -1.95 8.13 -14.89
N PHE A 79 -1.53 7.79 -16.12
CA PHE A 79 -0.86 8.76 -17.02
C PHE A 79 -1.74 9.94 -17.45
N ALA A 80 -3.05 9.85 -17.23
CA ALA A 80 -3.97 10.98 -17.45
C ALA A 80 -4.01 11.97 -16.28
N THR A 81 -3.48 11.61 -15.10
CA THR A 81 -3.52 12.44 -13.89
C THR A 81 -2.45 13.52 -13.90
N ALA A 82 -2.71 14.64 -13.20
CA ALA A 82 -1.70 15.68 -13.02
C ALA A 82 -0.56 15.20 -12.11
N ASP A 83 -0.90 14.43 -11.09
CA ASP A 83 0.06 13.88 -10.14
C ASP A 83 1.08 12.94 -10.79
N GLN A 84 0.69 12.17 -11.80
CA GLN A 84 1.64 11.33 -12.53
C GLN A 84 2.69 12.15 -13.27
N LYS A 85 2.29 13.26 -13.92
CA LYS A 85 3.21 14.17 -14.62
C LYS A 85 4.14 14.87 -13.64
N GLU A 86 3.59 15.39 -12.55
CA GLU A 86 4.35 16.06 -11.50
C GLU A 86 5.34 15.11 -10.82
N GLY A 87 4.92 13.89 -10.48
CA GLY A 87 5.80 12.89 -9.86
C GLY A 87 7.00 12.55 -10.74
N MET A 88 6.78 12.35 -12.05
CA MET A 88 7.88 12.11 -12.98
C MET A 88 8.78 13.34 -13.16
N ALA A 89 8.20 14.53 -13.30
CA ALA A 89 8.97 15.77 -13.43
C ALA A 89 9.83 16.03 -12.20
N ALA A 90 9.24 15.96 -11.00
CA ALA A 90 9.93 16.15 -9.73
C ALA A 90 11.09 15.15 -9.54
N PHE A 91 10.90 13.89 -9.97
CA PHE A 91 11.95 12.88 -9.93
C PHE A 91 13.14 13.24 -10.84
N VAL A 92 12.86 13.61 -12.10
CA VAL A 92 13.90 14.03 -13.06
C VAL A 92 14.62 15.30 -12.59
N GLU A 93 13.88 16.25 -12.02
CA GLU A 93 14.38 17.52 -11.50
C GLU A 93 15.00 17.39 -10.09
N LYS A 94 14.97 16.20 -9.48
CA LYS A 94 15.50 15.90 -8.14
C LYS A 94 14.95 16.81 -7.04
N ARG A 95 13.64 17.11 -7.09
CA ARG A 95 12.92 17.90 -6.09
C ARG A 95 11.77 17.09 -5.47
N LYS A 96 11.23 17.57 -4.34
CA LYS A 96 10.02 16.97 -3.76
C LYS A 96 8.82 17.25 -4.69
N PRO A 97 7.98 16.24 -5.02
CA PRO A 97 6.77 16.46 -5.79
C PRO A 97 5.71 17.22 -4.97
N ASP A 98 4.92 18.03 -5.65
CA ASP A 98 3.76 18.74 -5.10
C ASP A 98 2.46 18.15 -5.67
N PHE A 99 1.99 17.05 -5.07
CA PHE A 99 0.79 16.36 -5.50
C PHE A 99 -0.49 17.16 -5.18
N ARG A 100 -1.37 17.27 -6.17
CA ARG A 100 -2.67 17.96 -6.08
C ARG A 100 -3.85 16.99 -6.05
N HIS A 101 -3.58 15.69 -5.99
CA HIS A 101 -4.56 14.61 -5.82
C HIS A 101 -5.57 14.54 -6.97
N ARG A 102 -5.10 14.74 -8.20
CA ARG A 102 -5.91 14.74 -9.44
C ARG A 102 -5.07 14.39 -10.67
#